data_AF-A0A6L5A2R8-F1
#
_entry.id   AF-A0A6L5A2R8-F1
#
_cell.length_a   1.000
_cell.length_b   1.000
_cell.length_c   1.000
_cell.angle_alpha   90.00
_cell.angle_beta   90.00
_cell.angle_gamma   90.00
#
_symmetry.space_group_name_H-M   'P 1'
#
loop_
_entity.id
_entity.type
_entity.pdbx_description
1 polymer ?
#
loop_
_entity_poly.entity_id
_entity_poly.type
_entity_poly.pdbx_seq_one_letter_code
_entity_poly.pdbx_strand_id
1 'polypeptide(L)' 'MTLVKSLIYSIQTLRYYEREGLIPAIHRDPNGVRDYQKDELYWIHYVQALRNSGVTVASIKKYVGLVQKGSETRE' A
#
# COMPACT_ATOMS: atom_id res chain seq x y z
N MET A 1 -7.03 19.25 2.62
CA MET A 1 -6.30 19.47 1.35
C MET A 1 -4.82 19.19 1.60
N THR A 2 -4.48 17.94 1.92
CA THR A 2 -3.21 17.65 2.61
C THR A 2 -2.67 16.30 2.15
N LEU A 3 -1.38 16.25 1.81
CA LEU A 3 -0.53 15.10 1.47
C LEU A 3 -0.65 14.41 0.10
N VAL A 4 -1.83 14.21 -0.49
CA VAL A 4 -1.93 13.50 -1.79
C VAL A 4 -1.23 14.26 -2.93
N LYS A 5 -1.10 15.60 -2.84
CA LYS A 5 -0.48 16.44 -3.87
C LYS A 5 1.04 16.23 -4.04
N SER A 6 1.71 15.56 -3.10
CA SER A 6 3.16 15.27 -3.19
C SER A 6 3.46 13.84 -3.65
N LEU A 7 2.44 13.00 -3.81
CA LEU A 7 2.57 11.67 -4.37
C LEU A 7 2.47 11.77 -5.90
N ILE A 8 3.59 11.56 -6.57
CA ILE A 8 3.72 11.57 -8.03
C ILE A 8 3.06 10.33 -8.68
N TYR A 9 2.16 9.64 -7.97
CA TYR A 9 1.57 8.39 -8.43
C TYR A 9 0.25 8.63 -9.13
N SER A 10 0.14 8.06 -10.34
CA SER A 10 -1.15 7.97 -10.99
C SER A 10 -2.08 7.07 -10.19
N ILE A 11 -3.37 7.38 -10.25
CA ILE A 11 -4.45 6.55 -9.69
C ILE A 11 -4.35 5.10 -10.22
N GLN A 12 -3.86 4.92 -11.45
CA GLN A 12 -3.67 3.60 -12.06
C GLN A 12 -2.60 2.78 -11.32
N THR A 13 -1.49 3.40 -10.91
CA THR A 13 -0.44 2.72 -10.14
C THR A 13 -0.94 2.28 -8.77
N LEU A 14 -1.70 3.14 -8.09
CA LEU A 14 -2.28 2.80 -6.78
C LEU A 14 -3.29 1.66 -6.88
N ARG A 15 -4.16 1.69 -7.90
CA ARG A 15 -5.09 0.59 -8.19
C ARG A 15 -4.37 -0.70 -8.56
N TYR A 16 -3.25 -0.60 -9.27
CA TYR A 16 -2.40 -1.75 -9.56
C TYR A 16 -1.83 -2.35 -8.27
N TYR A 17 -1.30 -1.54 -7.36
CA TYR A 17 -0.78 -2.02 -6.08
C TYR A 17 -1.86 -2.68 -5.21
N GLU A 18 -3.05 -2.08 -5.14
CA GLU A 18 -4.20 -2.64 -4.43
C GLU A 18 -4.64 -3.99 -5.03
N ARG A 19 -4.84 -4.04 -6.36
CA ARG A 19 -5.29 -5.26 -7.07
C ARG A 19 -4.28 -6.40 -6.96
N GLU A 20 -2.99 -6.08 -7.05
CA GLU A 20 -1.95 -7.07 -6.93
C GLU A 20 -1.71 -7.51 -5.48
N GLY A 21 -2.28 -6.84 -4.47
CA GLY A 21 -2.02 -7.15 -3.06
C GLY A 21 -0.62 -6.74 -2.60
N LEU A 22 -0.07 -5.69 -3.20
CA LEU A 22 1.23 -5.13 -2.84
C LEU A 22 1.14 -4.17 -1.65
N ILE A 23 -0.04 -3.62 -1.40
CA ILE A 23 -0.35 -2.82 -0.23
C ILE A 23 -1.57 -3.44 0.47
N PRO A 24 -1.73 -3.22 1.78
CA PRO A 24 -2.95 -3.59 2.48
C PRO A 24 -4.20 -2.92 1.89
N ALA A 25 -5.37 -3.40 2.28
CA ALA A 25 -6.63 -2.78 1.91
C ALA A 25 -6.64 -1.32 2.37
N ILE A 26 -6.91 -0.41 1.42
CA ILE A 26 -6.95 1.04 1.68
C ILE A 26 -8.25 1.37 2.40
N HIS A 27 -8.15 2.18 3.46
CA HIS A 27 -9.30 2.72 4.15
C HIS A 27 -10.22 3.45 3.19
N ARG A 28 -11.52 3.32 3.43
CA ARG A 28 -12.54 4.08 2.71
C ARG A 28 -13.24 5.00 3.67
N ASP A 29 -13.48 6.22 3.23
CA ASP A 29 -14.32 7.14 3.98
C ASP A 29 -15.80 6.67 3.95
N PRO A 30 -16.69 7.26 4.76
CA PRO A 30 -18.12 6.90 4.79
C PRO A 30 -18.83 7.00 3.42
N ASN A 31 -18.33 7.80 2.48
CA ASN A 31 -18.86 7.92 1.12
C ASN A 31 -18.28 6.87 0.16
N GLY A 32 -17.42 5.95 0.63
CA GLY A 32 -16.81 4.89 -0.15
C GLY A 32 -15.62 5.34 -1.01
N VAL A 33 -15.11 6.55 -0.82
CA VAL A 33 -13.92 7.05 -1.50
C VAL A 33 -12.67 6.55 -0.76
N ARG A 34 -11.62 6.23 -1.52
CA ARG A 34 -10.33 5.81 -0.95
C ARG A 34 -9.74 6.96 -0.14
N ASP A 35 -9.48 6.71 1.13
CA ASP A 35 -8.82 7.62 2.04
C ASP A 35 -7.41 7.09 2.32
N TYR A 36 -6.40 7.83 1.86
CA TYR A 36 -5.00 7.47 2.03
C TYR A 36 -4.48 8.20 3.28
N GLN A 37 -4.60 7.54 4.42
CA GLN A 37 -4.06 8.02 5.67
C GLN A 37 -2.55 7.74 5.72
N LYS A 38 -1.90 8.19 6.80
CA LYS A 38 -0.45 8.16 6.94
C LYS A 38 0.12 6.74 6.77
N ASP A 39 -0.56 5.73 7.28
CA ASP A 39 -0.15 4.32 7.15
C ASP A 39 -0.21 3.82 5.71
N GLU A 40 -1.25 4.15 4.95
CA GLU A 40 -1.31 3.79 3.53
C GLU A 40 -0.21 4.49 2.72
N LEU A 41 0.11 5.74 3.06
CA LEU A 41 1.21 6.46 2.44
C LEU A 41 2.55 5.76 2.70
N TYR A 42 2.79 5.30 3.93
CA TYR A 42 4.00 4.53 4.24
C TYR A 42 4.09 3.25 3.42
N TRP A 43 3.00 2.49 3.28
CA TRP A 43 2.97 1.29 2.46
C TRP A 43 3.29 1.59 0.99
N ILE A 44 2.70 2.64 0.42
CA ILE A 44 2.95 3.05 -0.96
C ILE A 44 4.45 3.37 -1.16
N HIS A 45 5.04 4.15 -0.25
CA HIS A 45 6.48 4.48 -0.31
C HIS A 45 7.36 3.23 -0.14
N TYR A 46 6.99 2.33 0.77
CA TYR A 46 7.75 1.12 1.05
C TYR A 46 7.77 0.17 -0.16
N VAL A 47 6.60 -0.08 -0.76
CA VAL A 47 6.50 -0.90 -1.98
C VAL A 47 7.29 -0.28 -3.12
N GLN A 48 7.25 1.04 -3.27
CA GLN A 48 8.03 1.73 -4.30
C GLN A 48 9.54 1.52 -4.08
N ALA A 49 10.03 1.71 -2.86
CA ALA A 49 11.44 1.51 -2.54
C ALA A 49 11.88 0.08 -2.88
N LEU A 50 11.10 -0.92 -2.48
CA LEU A 50 11.39 -2.33 -2.79
C LEU A 50 11.43 -2.60 -4.30
N ARG A 51 10.46 -2.06 -5.06
CA ARG A 51 10.44 -2.21 -6.52
C ARG A 51 11.64 -1.54 -7.18
N ASN A 52 12.02 -0.35 -6.71
CA ASN A 52 13.19 0.38 -7.22
C ASN A 52 14.51 -0.35 -6.91
N SER A 53 14.57 -1.10 -5.81
CA SER A 53 15.69 -1.96 -5.45
C SER A 53 15.71 -3.30 -6.20
N GLY A 54 14.79 -3.53 -7.14
CA GLY A 54 14.73 -4.76 -7.93
C GLY A 54 14.05 -5.94 -7.23
N VAL A 55 13.39 -5.72 -6.08
CA VAL A 55 12.62 -6.77 -5.42
C VAL A 55 11.42 -7.14 -6.29
N THR A 56 11.23 -8.43 -6.51
CA THR A 56 10.14 -8.92 -7.34
C THR A 56 8.79 -8.66 -6.69
N VAL A 57 7.78 -8.43 -7.54
CA VAL A 57 6.37 -8.28 -7.12
C VAL A 57 5.93 -9.46 -6.24
N ALA A 58 6.33 -10.69 -6.59
CA ALA A 58 5.98 -11.89 -5.82
C ALA A 58 6.54 -11.86 -4.39
N SER A 59 7.80 -11.43 -4.21
CA SER A 59 8.40 -11.30 -2.88
C SER A 59 7.72 -10.23 -2.04
N ILE A 60 7.34 -9.11 -2.66
CA ILE A 60 6.62 -8.02 -1.97
C ILE A 60 5.24 -8.52 -1.51
N LYS A 61 4.47 -9.19 -2.37
CA LYS A 61 3.18 -9.80 -2.00
C LYS A 61 3.32 -10.76 -0.82
N LYS A 62 4.36 -11.61 -0.83
CA LYS A 62 4.64 -12.53 0.26
C LYS A 62 4.91 -11.79 1.57
N TYR A 63 5.73 -10.75 1.54
CA TYR A 63 6.02 -9.92 2.71
C TYR A 63 4.75 -9.25 3.26
N VAL A 64 3.95 -8.61 2.40
CA VAL A 64 2.69 -7.96 2.79
C VAL A 64 1.74 -8.96 3.46
N GLY A 65 1.60 -10.15 2.88
CA GLY A 65 0.78 -11.22 3.48
C GLY A 65 1.30 -11.71 4.84
N LEU A 66 2.62 -11.75 5.05
CA LEU A 66 3.20 -12.08 6.35
C LEU A 66 2.96 -10.99 7.39
N VAL A 67 3.07 -9.71 7.02
CA VAL A 67 2.81 -8.59 7.93
C VAL A 67 1.34 -8.57 8.35
N GLN A 68 0.41 -8.82 7.43
CA GLN A 68 -1.01 -8.90 7.77
C GLN A 68 -1.29 -10.04 8.76
N LYS A 69 -0.73 -11.23 8.53
CA LYS A 69 -0.85 -12.38 9.46
C LYS A 69 -0.20 -12.11 10.82
N GLY A 70 0.97 -11.48 10.85
CA GLY A 70 1.66 -11.15 12.10
C GLY A 70 0.93 -10.07 12.92
N SER A 71 0.11 -9.24 12.27
CA SER A 71 -0.78 -8.28 12.96
C SER A 71 -1.87 -9.00 13.76
N GLU A 72 -2.27 -10.21 13.32
CA GLU A 72 -3.25 -11.06 14.01
C GLU A 72 -2.62 -11.85 15.19
N THR A 73 -1.29 -11.86 15.33
CA THR A 73 -0.57 -12.62 16.39
C THR A 73 0.06 -11.73 17.46
N ARG A 74 -0.38 -10.47 17.58
CA ARG A 74 0.04 -9.62 18.71
C ARG A 74 -0.82 -9.98 19.93
N GLU A 75 -0.29 -10.87 20.75
CA GLU A 75 -0.71 -11.09 22.14
C GLU A 75 -0.53 -9.83 23.00
#